data_AF-A0A8H7SRL0-F1
#
_entry.id   AF-A0A8H7SRL0-F1
#
_cell.length_a   1.000
_cell.length_b   1.000
_cell.length_c   1.000
_cell.angle_alpha   90.00
_cell.angle_beta   90.00
_cell.angle_gamma   90.00
#
_symmetry.space_group_name_H-M   'P 1'
#
loop_
_entity.id
_entity.type
_entity.pdbx_description
1 polymer ?
#
loop_
_entity_poly.entity_id
_entity_poly.type
_entity_poly.pdbx_seq_one_letter_code
_entity_poly.pdbx_strand_id
1 'polypeptide(L)'
;MVAENAVLIKQGAEARVFHLPTFLTQPEGCIAKERFKKSYRHPDLDQYLTSRRVAQEARSLYKCKKAGMDTPTVYFIDMVSATIYMENIVGETVKQRLLTHQETEYVDVDTDTMAKRIGVSLAKMHSLNVIHGDLTTSNLMLRKEGDSVVVIDFGLSFVSSLIEDKAVDLYVLERAFSSTHPKTEPLFAKVLEHYLSASSQAKLIFSKLEDGIKNDNVRLRGRKRSMVG
;
A
#
# COMPACT_ATOMS: atom_id res chain seq x y z
N MET A 1 -20.89 -1.90 -14.89
CA MET A 1 -20.30 -3.21 -15.27
C MET A 1 -18.89 -2.96 -15.73
N VAL A 2 -17.94 -3.81 -15.34
CA VAL A 2 -16.57 -3.75 -15.88
C VAL A 2 -16.63 -4.08 -17.38
N ALA A 3 -15.86 -3.39 -18.21
CA ALA A 3 -15.91 -3.50 -19.68
C ALA A 3 -15.68 -4.94 -20.17
N GLU A 4 -16.27 -5.31 -21.32
CA GLU A 4 -16.24 -6.69 -21.86
C GLU A 4 -14.81 -7.24 -22.11
N ASN A 5 -13.83 -6.36 -22.31
CA ASN A 5 -12.43 -6.72 -22.53
C ASN A 5 -11.57 -6.75 -21.24
N ALA A 6 -12.20 -6.66 -20.06
CA ALA A 6 -11.48 -6.65 -18.80
C ALA A 6 -10.94 -8.03 -18.43
N VAL A 7 -9.66 -8.09 -18.12
CA VAL A 7 -8.94 -9.30 -17.70
C VAL A 7 -8.81 -9.30 -16.18
N LEU A 8 -9.34 -10.32 -15.51
CA LEU A 8 -9.17 -10.46 -14.06
C LEU A 8 -7.70 -10.74 -13.73
N ILE A 9 -7.06 -9.86 -12.97
CA ILE A 9 -5.67 -10.02 -12.52
C ILE A 9 -5.62 -10.76 -11.19
N LYS A 10 -6.47 -10.31 -10.25
CA LYS A 10 -6.45 -10.80 -8.87
C LYS A 10 -7.82 -10.71 -8.25
N GLN A 11 -8.16 -11.74 -7.48
CA GLN A 11 -9.34 -11.74 -6.63
C GLN A 11 -8.91 -11.90 -5.17
N GLY A 12 -9.17 -10.89 -4.35
CA GLY A 12 -8.94 -10.92 -2.91
C GLY A 12 -10.21 -11.28 -2.13
N ALA A 13 -10.20 -11.03 -0.82
CA ALA A 13 -11.39 -11.14 0.02
C ALA A 13 -12.28 -9.88 -0.02
N GLU A 14 -11.71 -8.73 -0.39
CA GLU A 14 -12.40 -7.43 -0.38
C GLU A 14 -12.72 -6.86 -1.76
N ALA A 15 -11.96 -7.23 -2.79
CA ALA A 15 -12.11 -6.68 -4.13
C ALA A 15 -11.64 -7.65 -5.23
N ARG A 16 -12.13 -7.40 -6.44
CA ARG A 16 -11.57 -7.90 -7.70
C ARG A 16 -10.77 -6.78 -8.36
N VAL A 17 -9.63 -7.14 -8.91
CA VAL A 17 -8.76 -6.23 -9.66
C VAL A 17 -8.71 -6.71 -11.10
N PHE A 18 -9.13 -5.86 -12.02
CA PHE A 18 -9.14 -6.12 -13.45
C PHE A 18 -8.15 -5.20 -14.16
N HIS A 19 -7.47 -5.73 -15.18
CA HIS A 19 -6.79 -4.93 -16.19
C HIS A 19 -7.74 -4.69 -17.35
N LEU A 20 -7.91 -3.43 -17.74
CA LEU A 20 -8.60 -3.07 -18.97
C LEU A 20 -7.51 -2.66 -19.96
N PRO A 21 -7.22 -3.46 -21.00
CA PRO A 21 -6.17 -3.17 -21.97
C PRO A 21 -6.38 -1.85 -22.72
N THR A 22 -7.64 -1.42 -22.85
CA THR A 22 -8.00 -0.13 -23.42
C THR A 22 -8.81 0.69 -22.41
N PHE A 23 -8.37 1.92 -22.14
CA PHE A 23 -9.10 2.86 -21.31
C PHE A 23 -8.81 4.30 -21.73
N LEU A 24 -9.80 4.96 -22.34
CA LEU A 24 -9.68 6.32 -22.89
C LEU A 24 -8.41 6.45 -23.76
N THR A 25 -7.52 7.39 -23.41
CA THR A 25 -6.25 7.66 -24.11
C THR A 25 -5.02 7.05 -23.42
N GLN A 26 -5.21 6.14 -22.46
CA GLN A 26 -4.11 5.55 -21.69
C GLN A 26 -3.44 4.41 -22.47
N PRO A 27 -2.12 4.48 -22.75
CA PRO A 27 -1.43 3.49 -23.59
C PRO A 27 -1.35 2.11 -22.92
N GLU A 28 -1.12 2.06 -21.60
CA GLU A 28 -1.02 0.82 -20.81
C GLU A 28 -2.38 0.35 -20.27
N GLY A 29 -3.46 0.97 -20.74
CA GLY A 29 -4.80 0.75 -20.26
C GLY A 29 -5.03 1.28 -18.83
N CYS A 30 -5.90 0.62 -18.07
CA CYS A 30 -6.15 0.97 -16.68
C CYS A 30 -6.39 -0.25 -15.78
N ILE A 31 -6.29 -0.03 -14.47
CA ILE A 31 -6.74 -0.98 -13.45
C ILE A 31 -8.12 -0.57 -12.97
N ALA A 32 -9.06 -1.50 -12.98
CA ALA A 32 -10.36 -1.35 -12.33
C ALA A 32 -10.40 -2.21 -11.08
N LYS A 33 -10.51 -1.58 -9.90
CA LYS A 33 -10.64 -2.25 -8.62
C LYS A 33 -12.08 -2.17 -8.14
N GLU A 34 -12.82 -3.26 -8.29
CA GLU A 34 -14.22 -3.41 -7.89
C GLU A 34 -14.31 -4.02 -6.49
N ARG A 35 -14.98 -3.35 -5.55
CA ARG A 35 -15.21 -3.90 -4.20
C ARG A 35 -16.41 -4.83 -4.17
N PHE A 36 -16.31 -5.92 -3.40
CA PHE A 36 -17.43 -6.84 -3.26
C PHE A 36 -18.58 -6.26 -2.46
N LYS A 37 -19.80 -6.45 -2.97
CA LYS A 37 -21.00 -6.42 -2.15
C LYS A 37 -20.98 -7.57 -1.16
N LYS A 38 -21.23 -7.30 0.12
CA LYS A 38 -21.27 -8.34 1.17
C LYS A 38 -22.71 -8.71 1.48
N SER A 39 -23.15 -9.88 1.00
CA SER A 39 -24.54 -10.37 1.14
C SER A 39 -24.99 -10.56 2.58
N TYR A 40 -24.06 -10.72 3.52
CA TYR A 40 -24.38 -10.87 4.95
C TYR A 40 -24.71 -9.55 5.66
N ARG A 41 -24.51 -8.39 5.02
CA ARG A 41 -24.84 -7.06 5.57
C ARG A 41 -26.17 -6.59 5.03
N HIS A 42 -26.90 -5.79 5.82
CA HIS A 42 -28.08 -5.08 5.33
C HIS A 42 -27.69 -4.22 4.11
N PRO A 43 -28.49 -4.20 3.02
CA PRO A 43 -28.13 -3.50 1.78
C PRO A 43 -27.70 -2.05 1.99
N ASP A 44 -28.44 -1.28 2.77
CA ASP A 44 -28.13 0.14 3.05
C ASP A 44 -26.82 0.31 3.82
N LEU A 45 -26.56 -0.57 4.80
CA LEU A 45 -25.31 -0.57 5.56
C LEU A 45 -24.13 -0.94 4.66
N ASP A 46 -24.29 -1.95 3.80
CA ASP A 46 -23.22 -2.36 2.89
C ASP A 46 -22.90 -1.27 1.88
N GLN A 47 -23.93 -0.62 1.31
CA GLN A 47 -23.76 0.51 0.40
C GLN A 47 -23.04 1.67 1.08
N TYR A 48 -23.45 2.03 2.31
CA TYR A 48 -22.81 3.09 3.08
C TYR A 48 -21.34 2.78 3.40
N LEU A 49 -21.05 1.59 3.93
CA LEU A 49 -19.68 1.18 4.28
C LEU A 49 -18.78 1.07 3.04
N THR A 50 -19.30 0.51 1.96
CA THR A 50 -18.55 0.36 0.70
C THR A 50 -18.24 1.72 0.09
N SER A 51 -19.24 2.61 -0.01
CA SER A 51 -19.06 3.98 -0.50
C SER A 51 -18.01 4.73 0.32
N ARG A 52 -18.06 4.61 1.66
CA ARG A 52 -17.07 5.25 2.54
C ARG A 52 -15.66 4.71 2.31
N ARG A 53 -15.50 3.39 2.09
CA ARG A 53 -14.21 2.76 1.79
C ARG A 53 -13.66 3.19 0.43
N VAL A 54 -14.48 3.19 -0.61
CA VAL A 54 -14.11 3.67 -1.96
C VAL A 54 -13.64 5.12 -1.90
N ALA A 55 -14.42 5.99 -1.25
CA ALA A 55 -14.07 7.39 -1.08
C ALA A 55 -12.79 7.58 -0.25
N GLN A 56 -12.58 6.78 0.79
CA GLN A 56 -11.37 6.85 1.61
C GLN A 56 -10.12 6.47 0.81
N GLU A 57 -10.17 5.36 0.07
CA GLU A 57 -9.07 4.88 -0.76
C GLU A 57 -8.69 5.91 -1.83
N ALA A 58 -9.67 6.43 -2.56
CA ALA A 58 -9.44 7.46 -3.58
C ALA A 58 -8.87 8.76 -2.99
N ARG A 59 -9.36 9.20 -1.82
CA ARG A 59 -8.83 10.39 -1.14
C ARG A 59 -7.39 10.20 -0.67
N SER A 60 -7.06 9.02 -0.14
CA SER A 60 -5.68 8.70 0.27
C SER A 60 -4.72 8.72 -0.93
N LEU A 61 -5.09 8.07 -2.03
CA LEU A 61 -4.33 8.10 -3.29
C LEU A 61 -4.12 9.54 -3.78
N TYR A 62 -5.19 10.33 -3.88
CA TYR A 62 -5.10 11.72 -4.31
C TYR A 62 -4.22 12.57 -3.39
N LYS A 63 -4.36 12.43 -2.07
CA LYS A 63 -3.58 13.19 -1.10
C LYS A 63 -2.08 12.90 -1.22
N CYS A 64 -1.71 11.63 -1.36
CA CYS A 64 -0.32 11.21 -1.56
C CYS A 64 0.22 11.72 -2.92
N LYS A 65 -0.53 11.53 -4.01
CA LYS A 65 -0.15 12.02 -5.35
C LYS A 65 0.06 13.53 -5.38
N LYS A 66 -0.88 14.30 -4.79
CA LYS A 66 -0.81 15.77 -4.72
C LYS A 66 0.42 16.25 -3.95
N ALA A 67 0.88 15.50 -2.96
CA ALA A 67 2.11 15.81 -2.24
C ALA A 67 3.38 15.47 -3.05
N GLY A 68 3.26 14.90 -4.25
CA GLY A 68 4.38 14.46 -5.08
C GLY A 68 4.96 13.11 -4.64
N MET A 69 4.14 12.26 -4.01
CA MET A 69 4.48 10.85 -3.79
C MET A 69 4.02 10.06 -5.01
N ASP A 70 4.77 9.03 -5.41
CA ASP A 70 4.34 8.19 -6.52
C ASP A 70 3.29 7.17 -6.04
N THR A 71 2.08 7.34 -6.54
CA THR A 71 0.92 6.47 -6.30
C THR A 71 0.12 6.36 -7.60
N PRO A 72 -0.74 5.33 -7.77
CA PRO A 72 -1.63 5.26 -8.91
C PRO A 72 -2.46 6.52 -9.07
N THR A 73 -2.46 7.06 -10.29
CA THR A 73 -3.33 8.16 -10.66
C THR A 73 -4.77 7.65 -10.78
N VAL A 74 -5.70 8.22 -10.01
CA VAL A 74 -7.13 7.87 -10.12
C VAL A 74 -7.72 8.58 -11.34
N TYR A 75 -8.29 7.81 -12.26
CA TYR A 75 -8.92 8.33 -13.48
C TYR A 75 -10.42 8.56 -13.30
N PHE A 76 -11.11 7.60 -12.68
CA PHE A 76 -12.56 7.64 -12.50
C PHE A 76 -12.98 6.81 -11.30
N ILE A 77 -14.09 7.20 -10.66
CA ILE A 77 -14.67 6.50 -9.52
C ILE A 77 -16.14 6.28 -9.82
N ASP A 78 -16.55 5.02 -9.97
CA ASP A 78 -17.95 4.63 -10.07
C ASP A 78 -18.46 4.20 -8.69
N MET A 79 -19.22 5.08 -8.04
CA MET A 79 -19.78 4.82 -6.72
C MET A 79 -20.92 3.78 -6.75
N VAL A 80 -21.58 3.59 -7.90
CA VAL A 80 -22.69 2.63 -8.02
C VAL A 80 -22.16 1.20 -8.08
N SER A 81 -21.12 0.97 -8.88
CA SER A 81 -20.44 -0.34 -8.92
C SER A 81 -19.34 -0.51 -7.86
N ALA A 82 -19.07 0.52 -7.05
CA ALA A 82 -17.97 0.55 -6.09
C ALA A 82 -16.60 0.24 -6.73
N THR A 83 -16.35 0.84 -7.89
CA THR A 83 -15.15 0.60 -8.70
C THR A 83 -14.27 1.85 -8.78
N ILE A 84 -12.97 1.70 -8.50
CA ILE A 84 -11.97 2.74 -8.75
C ILE A 84 -11.18 2.36 -10.00
N TYR A 85 -11.20 3.23 -11.00
CA TYR A 85 -10.39 3.14 -12.21
C TYR A 85 -9.14 4.00 -12.03
N MET A 86 -7.97 3.37 -12.13
CA MET A 86 -6.70 4.01 -11.85
C MET A 86 -5.60 3.53 -12.79
N GLU A 87 -4.48 4.23 -12.75
CA GLU A 87 -3.26 3.93 -13.48
C GLU A 87 -2.83 2.47 -13.36
N ASN A 88 -2.52 1.86 -14.50
CA ASN A 88 -1.84 0.57 -14.54
C ASN A 88 -0.33 0.79 -14.35
N ILE A 89 0.18 0.36 -13.20
CA ILE A 89 1.60 0.49 -12.88
C ILE A 89 2.37 -0.64 -13.57
N VAL A 90 3.03 -0.32 -14.68
CA VAL A 90 3.89 -1.28 -15.38
C VAL A 90 5.20 -1.43 -14.62
N GLY A 91 5.48 -2.64 -14.13
CA GLY A 91 6.62 -2.93 -13.28
C GLY A 91 6.43 -4.21 -12.48
N GLU A 92 7.22 -4.36 -11.43
CA GLU A 92 7.16 -5.52 -10.53
C GLU A 92 6.97 -5.08 -9.09
N THR A 93 6.39 -5.95 -8.26
CA THR A 93 6.32 -5.70 -6.82
C THR A 93 7.69 -5.87 -6.16
N VAL A 94 7.94 -5.16 -5.06
CA VAL A 94 9.15 -5.37 -4.23
C VAL A 94 9.26 -6.84 -3.80
N LYS A 95 8.14 -7.50 -3.52
CA LYS A 95 8.11 -8.94 -3.26
C LYS A 95 8.71 -9.77 -4.41
N GLN A 96 8.30 -9.50 -5.65
CA GLN A 96 8.81 -10.21 -6.84
C GLN A 96 10.30 -9.94 -7.04
N ARG A 97 10.71 -8.67 -6.97
CA ARG A 97 12.11 -8.26 -7.09
C ARG A 97 13.01 -9.03 -6.11
N LEU A 98 12.57 -9.13 -4.86
CA LEU A 98 13.31 -9.86 -3.82
C LEU A 98 13.34 -11.37 -4.02
N LEU A 99 12.31 -11.97 -4.63
CA LEU A 99 12.34 -13.41 -4.98
C LEU A 99 13.36 -13.69 -6.08
N THR A 100 13.40 -12.86 -7.12
CA THR A 100 14.29 -13.08 -8.27
C THR A 100 15.77 -12.93 -7.89
N HIS A 101 16.10 -12.04 -6.96
CA HIS A 101 17.50 -11.79 -6.56
C HIS A 101 18.06 -12.81 -5.56
N GLN A 102 17.25 -13.77 -5.07
CA GLN A 102 17.76 -14.84 -4.19
C GLN A 102 18.70 -15.81 -4.92
N GLU A 103 18.62 -15.89 -6.25
CA GLU A 103 19.46 -16.77 -7.06
C GLU A 103 20.84 -16.17 -7.36
N THR A 104 21.06 -14.88 -7.04
CA THR A 104 22.29 -14.14 -7.35
C THR A 104 22.88 -13.51 -6.08
N GLU A 105 24.04 -13.99 -5.63
CA GLU A 105 24.69 -13.66 -4.33
C GLU A 105 25.18 -12.21 -4.14
N TYR A 106 24.88 -11.26 -5.03
CA TYR A 106 25.41 -9.90 -4.94
C TYR A 106 24.43 -8.93 -4.26
N VAL A 107 24.84 -8.38 -3.12
CA VAL A 107 24.22 -7.17 -2.52
C VAL A 107 24.58 -5.98 -3.41
N ASP A 108 23.77 -5.76 -4.43
CA ASP A 108 24.00 -4.74 -5.45
C ASP A 108 23.63 -3.33 -4.94
N VAL A 109 24.26 -2.29 -5.50
CA VAL A 109 24.01 -0.85 -5.26
C VAL A 109 22.53 -0.48 -5.47
N ASP A 110 21.82 -1.29 -6.25
CA ASP A 110 20.37 -1.21 -6.48
C ASP A 110 19.54 -1.39 -5.19
N THR A 111 19.99 -2.23 -4.26
CA THR A 111 19.22 -2.54 -3.04
C THR A 111 19.14 -1.40 -2.04
N ASP A 112 20.23 -0.66 -1.84
CA ASP A 112 20.28 0.52 -0.98
C ASP A 112 19.41 1.65 -1.53
N THR A 113 19.51 1.85 -2.85
CA THR A 113 18.72 2.83 -3.59
C THR A 113 17.23 2.52 -3.48
N MET A 114 16.83 1.25 -3.65
CA MET A 114 15.47 0.81 -3.42
C MET A 114 15.03 1.05 -1.97
N ALA A 115 15.85 0.67 -0.98
CA ALA A 115 15.55 0.86 0.44
C ALA A 115 15.29 2.34 0.76
N LYS A 116 16.15 3.23 0.25
CA LYS A 116 16.02 4.68 0.39
C LYS A 116 14.69 5.19 -0.15
N ARG A 117 14.28 4.74 -1.33
CA ARG A 117 13.01 5.18 -1.94
C ARG A 117 11.80 4.70 -1.19
N ILE A 118 11.82 3.46 -0.72
CA ILE A 118 10.77 2.93 0.14
C ILE A 118 10.70 3.79 1.41
N GLY A 119 11.81 3.95 2.14
CA GLY A 119 11.87 4.72 3.38
C GLY A 119 11.37 6.16 3.23
N VAL A 120 11.87 6.89 2.23
CA VAL A 120 11.46 8.27 1.95
C VAL A 120 9.98 8.37 1.55
N SER A 121 9.48 7.45 0.72
CA SER A 121 8.06 7.46 0.31
C SER A 121 7.14 7.23 1.50
N LEU A 122 7.49 6.29 2.39
CA LEU A 122 6.72 6.02 3.60
C LEU A 122 6.77 7.16 4.61
N ALA A 123 7.94 7.80 4.79
CA ALA A 123 8.07 8.97 5.65
C ALA A 123 7.18 10.12 5.14
N LYS A 124 7.14 10.31 3.83
CA LYS A 124 6.26 11.29 3.19
C LYS A 124 4.79 10.95 3.40
N MET A 125 4.36 9.71 3.20
CA MET A 125 3.00 9.24 3.48
C MET A 125 2.59 9.53 4.94
N HIS A 126 3.45 9.16 5.89
CA HIS A 126 3.21 9.39 7.32
C HIS A 126 3.28 10.87 7.72
N SER A 127 4.04 11.71 7.03
CA SER A 127 4.04 13.17 7.24
C SER A 127 2.70 13.81 6.86
N LEU A 128 1.99 13.20 5.90
CA LEU A 128 0.62 13.58 5.52
C LEU A 128 -0.44 12.99 6.46
N ASN A 129 -0.03 12.31 7.53
CA ASN A 129 -0.90 11.56 8.45
C ASN A 129 -1.76 10.52 7.71
N VAL A 130 -1.28 9.98 6.60
CA VAL A 130 -1.92 8.84 5.91
C VAL A 130 -1.26 7.57 6.43
N ILE A 131 -2.05 6.68 6.99
CA ILE A 131 -1.62 5.34 7.40
C ILE A 131 -2.13 4.37 6.35
N HIS A 132 -1.27 3.48 5.85
CA HIS A 132 -1.65 2.52 4.83
C HIS A 132 -2.55 1.42 5.38
N GLY A 133 -2.21 0.87 6.55
CA GLY A 133 -3.00 -0.14 7.26
C GLY A 133 -2.88 -1.56 6.70
N ASP A 134 -2.10 -1.75 5.64
CA ASP A 134 -1.77 -3.06 5.03
C ASP A 134 -0.43 -2.99 4.29
N LEU A 135 0.57 -2.38 4.93
CA LEU A 135 1.82 -2.07 4.26
C LEU A 135 2.69 -3.34 4.12
N THR A 136 2.64 -3.97 2.95
CA THR A 136 3.40 -5.20 2.65
C THR A 136 4.28 -5.03 1.42
N THR A 137 5.27 -5.91 1.23
CA THR A 137 6.15 -5.91 0.05
C THR A 137 5.41 -6.17 -1.27
N SER A 138 4.17 -6.67 -1.23
CA SER A 138 3.29 -6.82 -2.42
C SER A 138 2.51 -5.55 -2.76
N ASN A 139 2.40 -4.61 -1.82
CA ASN A 139 1.73 -3.32 -2.00
C ASN A 139 2.73 -2.19 -2.31
N LEU A 140 3.99 -2.54 -2.58
CA LEU A 140 5.04 -1.66 -3.08
C LEU A 140 5.45 -2.14 -4.46
N MET A 141 5.39 -1.27 -5.46
CA MET A 141 5.80 -1.56 -6.84
C MET A 141 6.98 -0.71 -7.26
N LEU A 142 7.87 -1.29 -8.06
CA LEU A 142 8.93 -0.62 -8.77
C LEU A 142 8.46 -0.44 -10.22
N ARG A 143 8.48 0.79 -10.73
CA ARG A 143 8.14 1.02 -12.14
C ARG A 143 9.21 0.39 -13.02
N LYS A 144 8.80 -0.14 -14.17
CA LYS A 144 9.73 -0.61 -15.21
C LYS A 144 10.51 0.57 -15.81
N GLU A 145 9.81 1.68 -16.00
CA GLU A 145 10.38 2.93 -16.49
C GLU A 145 10.41 3.95 -15.36
N GLY A 146 11.62 4.42 -15.05
CA GLY A 146 11.84 5.33 -13.94
C GLY A 146 12.20 4.61 -12.65
N ASP A 147 12.84 5.37 -11.78
CA ASP A 147 13.51 4.85 -10.61
C ASP A 147 12.67 5.18 -9.35
N SER A 148 11.36 4.89 -9.39
CA SER A 148 10.40 5.24 -8.33
C SER A 148 9.73 4.03 -7.70
N VAL A 149 9.43 4.17 -6.41
CA VAL A 149 8.60 3.22 -5.66
C VAL A 149 7.17 3.77 -5.62
N VAL A 150 6.23 2.97 -6.11
CA VAL A 150 4.81 3.26 -6.10
C VAL A 150 4.16 2.52 -4.94
N VAL A 151 3.52 3.25 -4.03
CA VAL A 151 2.69 2.66 -2.99
C VAL A 151 1.29 2.44 -3.56
N ILE A 152 0.80 1.20 -3.52
CA ILE A 152 -0.49 0.78 -4.09
C ILE A 152 -1.41 0.24 -2.98
N ASP A 153 -2.70 0.07 -3.30
CA ASP A 153 -3.70 -0.50 -2.39
C ASP A 153 -3.90 0.25 -1.06
N PHE A 154 -4.52 1.42 -1.14
CA PHE A 154 -4.95 2.19 0.03
C PHE A 154 -6.28 1.70 0.62
N GLY A 155 -6.64 0.43 0.39
CA GLY A 155 -7.97 -0.10 0.67
C GLY A 155 -8.33 -0.19 2.16
N LEU A 156 -7.33 -0.25 3.04
CA LEU A 156 -7.46 -0.19 4.49
C LEU A 156 -6.92 1.11 5.10
N SER A 157 -6.55 2.08 4.24
CA SER A 157 -5.92 3.32 4.68
C SER A 157 -6.86 4.21 5.48
N PHE A 158 -6.28 4.99 6.37
CA PHE A 158 -7.00 5.99 7.16
C PHE A 158 -6.09 7.17 7.50
N VAL A 159 -6.70 8.28 7.92
CA VAL A 159 -5.96 9.45 8.37
C VAL A 159 -5.76 9.38 9.88
N SER A 160 -4.53 9.46 10.35
CA SER A 160 -4.17 9.52 11.77
C SER A 160 -2.84 10.22 12.00
N SER A 161 -2.81 11.11 12.98
CA SER A 161 -1.58 11.78 13.46
C SER A 161 -0.89 11.02 14.58
N LEU A 162 -1.47 9.90 15.05
CA LEU A 162 -0.93 9.14 16.17
C LEU A 162 0.39 8.46 15.76
N ILE A 163 1.41 8.62 16.62
CA ILE A 163 2.71 7.96 16.47
C ILE A 163 2.55 6.43 16.49
N GLU A 164 1.61 5.92 17.30
CA GLU A 164 1.31 4.49 17.39
C GLU A 164 0.87 3.89 16.05
N ASP A 165 -0.03 4.56 15.32
CA ASP A 165 -0.49 4.04 14.03
C ASP A 165 0.64 4.01 12.99
N LYS A 166 1.53 5.01 12.99
CA LYS A 166 2.73 5.06 12.12
C LYS A 166 3.72 3.93 12.45
N ALA A 167 3.92 3.67 13.74
CA ALA A 167 4.76 2.56 14.20
C ALA A 167 4.16 1.20 13.85
N VAL A 168 2.83 1.04 13.98
CA VAL A 168 2.12 -0.19 13.59
C VAL A 168 2.29 -0.44 12.09
N ASP A 169 2.17 0.58 11.24
CA ASP A 169 2.33 0.43 9.79
C ASP A 169 3.75 -0.04 9.41
N LEU A 170 4.78 0.53 10.05
CA LEU A 170 6.17 0.09 9.86
C LEU A 170 6.42 -1.34 10.38
N TYR A 171 5.81 -1.70 11.50
CA TYR A 171 5.89 -3.05 12.04
C TYR A 171 5.25 -4.08 11.10
N VAL A 172 4.11 -3.76 10.49
CA VAL A 172 3.50 -4.64 9.47
C VAL A 172 4.45 -4.85 8.29
N LEU A 173 5.13 -3.79 7.86
CA LEU A 173 6.13 -3.88 6.80
C LEU A 173 7.34 -4.72 7.20
N GLU A 174 7.90 -4.52 8.40
CA GLU A 174 8.98 -5.35 8.96
C GLU A 174 8.63 -6.84 8.87
N ARG A 175 7.44 -7.20 9.36
CA ARG A 175 6.94 -8.58 9.32
C ARG A 175 6.72 -9.07 7.89
N ALA A 176 6.31 -8.20 6.97
CA ALA A 176 6.19 -8.56 5.56
C ALA A 176 7.55 -8.89 4.95
N PHE A 177 8.62 -8.17 5.28
CA PHE A 177 9.98 -8.51 4.87
C PHE A 177 10.40 -9.87 5.44
N SER A 178 10.35 -10.03 6.77
CA SER A 178 10.76 -11.29 7.43
C SER A 178 9.95 -12.52 7.01
N SER A 179 8.68 -12.37 6.65
CA SER A 179 7.83 -13.50 6.25
C SER A 179 7.94 -13.86 4.78
N THR A 180 8.32 -12.92 3.92
CA THR A 180 8.45 -13.20 2.49
C THR A 180 9.80 -13.82 2.18
N HIS A 181 10.89 -13.38 2.83
CA HIS A 181 12.25 -13.76 2.47
C HIS A 181 13.20 -13.90 3.67
N PRO A 182 13.87 -15.05 3.84
CA PRO A 182 14.99 -15.17 4.77
C PRO A 182 16.10 -14.17 4.39
N LYS A 183 16.75 -13.55 5.38
CA LYS A 183 17.89 -12.62 5.19
C LYS A 183 17.56 -11.24 4.62
N THR A 184 16.30 -10.79 4.65
CA THR A 184 15.92 -9.41 4.26
C THR A 184 15.91 -8.41 5.42
N GLU A 185 16.26 -8.85 6.62
CA GLU A 185 16.41 -8.00 7.81
C GLU A 185 17.37 -6.82 7.58
N PRO A 186 18.55 -7.00 6.94
CA PRO A 186 19.45 -5.87 6.65
C PRO A 186 18.83 -4.85 5.69
N LEU A 187 18.00 -5.30 4.76
CA LEU A 187 17.30 -4.41 3.82
C LEU A 187 16.24 -3.58 4.54
N PHE A 188 15.44 -4.21 5.41
CA PHE A 188 14.47 -3.48 6.20
C PHE A 188 15.14 -2.47 7.15
N ALA A 189 16.29 -2.83 7.74
CA ALA A 189 17.06 -1.90 8.57
C ALA A 189 17.44 -0.62 7.80
N LYS A 190 17.88 -0.75 6.54
CA LYS A 190 18.14 0.39 5.65
C LYS A 190 16.88 1.18 5.30
N VAL A 191 15.76 0.50 5.02
CA VAL A 191 14.46 1.16 4.79
C VAL A 191 14.08 2.01 6.01
N LEU A 192 14.22 1.45 7.21
CA LEU A 192 13.91 2.14 8.46
C LEU A 192 14.85 3.33 8.69
N GLU A 193 16.15 3.17 8.44
CA GLU A 193 17.12 4.27 8.53
C GLU A 193 16.73 5.45 7.61
N HIS A 194 16.42 5.17 6.34
CA HIS A 194 16.00 6.19 5.39
C HIS A 194 14.63 6.79 5.73
N TYR A 195 13.72 6.00 6.29
CA TYR A 195 12.46 6.51 6.82
C TYR A 195 12.68 7.49 7.97
N LEU A 196 13.52 7.12 8.93
CA LEU A 196 13.78 7.94 10.11
C LEU A 196 14.52 9.23 9.75
N SER A 197 15.52 9.16 8.86
CA SER A 197 16.21 10.38 8.39
C SER A 197 15.30 11.35 7.65
N ALA A 198 14.26 10.86 6.96
CA ALA A 198 13.28 11.69 6.25
C ALA A 198 12.09 12.15 7.11
N SER A 199 11.95 11.66 8.35
CA SER A 199 10.81 11.94 9.21
C SER A 199 11.12 12.96 10.30
N SER A 200 10.31 14.02 10.41
CA SER A 200 10.42 15.00 11.51
C SER A 200 10.06 14.41 12.88
N GLN A 201 9.38 13.26 12.91
CA GLN A 201 8.94 12.57 14.13
C GLN A 201 9.76 11.30 14.42
N ALA A 202 10.93 11.15 13.80
CA ALA A 202 11.75 9.94 13.83
C ALA A 202 11.94 9.34 15.23
N LYS A 203 12.39 10.15 16.21
CA LYS A 203 12.68 9.69 17.57
C LYS A 203 11.46 9.03 18.25
N LEU A 204 10.29 9.66 18.12
CA LEU A 204 9.06 9.16 18.73
C LEU A 204 8.57 7.89 18.05
N ILE A 205 8.64 7.84 16.71
CA ILE A 205 8.21 6.68 15.94
C ILE A 205 9.13 5.48 16.20
N PHE A 206 10.45 5.71 16.22
CA PHE A 206 11.42 4.66 16.50
C PHE A 206 11.26 4.09 17.91
N SER A 207 11.17 4.94 18.93
CA SER A 207 10.93 4.49 20.31
C SER A 207 9.64 3.67 20.41
N LYS A 208 8.55 4.12 19.78
CA LYS A 208 7.28 3.39 19.81
C LYS A 208 7.33 2.06 19.04
N LEU A 209 8.07 2.01 17.93
CA LEU A 209 8.29 0.80 17.15
C LEU A 209 9.08 -0.23 17.97
N GLU A 210 10.18 0.19 18.62
CA GLU A 210 10.96 -0.70 19.49
C GLU A 210 10.14 -1.24 20.67
N ASP A 211 9.38 -0.38 21.35
CA ASP A 211 8.48 -0.80 22.43
C ASP A 211 7.43 -1.80 21.93
N GLY A 212 6.96 -1.59 20.70
CA GLY A 212 6.02 -2.46 20.03
C GLY A 212 6.56 -3.84 19.70
N ILE A 213 7.80 -3.90 19.21
CA ILE A 213 8.53 -5.13 18.89
C ILE A 213 8.86 -5.90 20.17
N LYS A 214 9.40 -5.23 21.20
CA LYS A 214 9.81 -5.85 22.47
C LYS A 214 8.65 -6.50 23.21
N ASN A 215 7.46 -5.91 23.13
CA ASN A 215 6.30 -6.38 23.87
C ASN A 215 5.32 -7.22 23.04
N ASP A 216 5.57 -7.45 21.74
CA ASP A 216 4.66 -8.05 20.76
C ASP A 216 3.22 -7.44 20.79
N ASN A 217 3.07 -6.26 21.41
CA ASN A 217 1.80 -5.61 21.73
C ASN A 217 1.19 -4.89 20.51
N VAL A 218 1.97 -4.72 19.44
CA VAL A 218 1.48 -4.21 18.14
C VAL A 218 0.53 -5.22 17.48
N ARG A 219 0.55 -6.50 17.91
CA ARG A 219 -0.35 -7.57 17.44
C ARG A 219 -1.84 -7.24 17.53
N LEU A 220 -2.27 -6.46 18.54
CA LEU A 220 -3.67 -6.47 18.97
C LEU A 220 -4.56 -5.40 18.35
N ARG A 221 -4.02 -4.37 17.68
CA ARG A 221 -4.84 -3.24 17.19
C ARG A 221 -4.95 -3.14 15.67
N GLY A 222 -4.01 -3.71 14.92
CA GLY A 222 -3.98 -3.64 13.45
C GLY A 222 -4.93 -4.60 12.72
N ARG A 223 -5.40 -5.69 13.35
CA ARG A 223 -6.16 -6.73 12.61
C ARG A 223 -7.68 -6.67 12.71
N LYS A 224 -8.27 -5.98 13.69
CA LYS A 224 -9.72 -5.79 13.78
C LYS A 224 -10.06 -4.52 14.57
N ARG A 225 -10.26 -3.39 13.89
CA ARG A 225 -11.25 -2.43 14.41
C ARG A 225 -12.60 -3.14 14.30
N SER A 226 -13.06 -3.69 15.42
CA SER A 226 -14.40 -4.26 15.55
C SER A 226 -15.40 -3.23 15.02
N MET A 227 -16.19 -3.60 14.00
CA MET A 227 -17.34 -2.83 13.55
C MET A 227 -18.50 -3.04 14.54
N VAL A 228 -18.27 -2.67 15.80
CA VAL A 228 -19.33 -2.54 16.79
C VAL A 228 -19.33 -1.08 17.20
N GLY A 229 -20.29 -0.38 16.61
CA GLY A 229 -20.65 1.01 16.78
C GLY A 229 -21.91 1.21 15.97
#